data_AF-A0A7G1NEW6-F1
#
_entry.id   AF-A0A7G1NEW6-F1
#
_cell.length_a   1.000
_cell.length_b   1.000
_cell.length_c   1.000
_cell.angle_alpha   90.00
_cell.angle_beta   90.00
_cell.angle_gamma   90.00
#
_symmetry.space_group_name_H-M   'P 1'
#
loop_
_entity.id
_entity.type
_entity.pdbx_description
1 polymer ?
#
loop_
_entity_poly.entity_id
_entity_poly.type
_entity_poly.pdbx_seq_one_letter_code
_entity_poly.pdbx_strand_id
1 'polypeptide(L)'
;MVQIHVLGPMTVLDDESQPIVLAPKPRRLLALLAVNADRAVSVNALVQELWGSSPPRTATATIQTYIGQVRRTIAEALKESTAEVAEEILVTEGSSYVLSTSRVALDISEYETLAEAGSAAVQRGEFVQGSGLLHQAVALWRGPALVNVEAGELLGARIVHLDESLLCTQEHRIYADLQRGAHHTLVPELKELTARHPLHENFHRHLMLALYRCGRRAESLAVMRRLRARLVEELGLEPSPFLVQMEQDILRGEPSLDRSRPRAADPQCSGRQQDRMSVRSVVQRVSRSTMQPTG
;
A
#
# COMPACT_ATOMS: atom_id res chain seq x y z
N MET A 1 -0.04 -23.82 -3.80
CA MET A 1 0.07 -22.38 -4.10
C MET A 1 1.46 -21.93 -3.70
N VAL A 2 2.09 -21.03 -4.47
CA VAL A 2 3.37 -20.41 -4.10
C VAL A 2 3.09 -19.06 -3.44
N GLN A 3 3.81 -18.70 -2.39
CA GLN A 3 3.78 -17.35 -1.83
C GLN A 3 5.09 -16.65 -2.19
N ILE A 4 5.01 -15.47 -2.77
CA ILE A 4 6.18 -14.62 -3.02
C ILE A 4 6.00 -13.32 -2.27
N HIS A 5 7.06 -12.94 -1.59
CA HIS A 5 7.13 -11.74 -0.80
C HIS A 5 8.21 -10.83 -1.38
N VAL A 6 7.86 -9.60 -1.69
CA VAL A 6 8.77 -8.60 -2.26
C VAL A 6 8.80 -7.29 -1.44
N LEU A 7 7.84 -7.09 -0.53
CA LEU A 7 7.75 -5.93 0.37
C LEU A 7 8.66 -6.11 1.60
N GLY A 8 9.96 -6.26 1.34
CA GLY A 8 10.99 -6.61 2.31
C GLY A 8 12.06 -7.47 1.65
N PRO A 9 12.83 -8.27 2.42
CA PRO A 9 13.67 -9.31 1.84
C PRO A 9 12.81 -10.24 0.99
N MET A 10 13.24 -10.49 -0.25
CA MET A 10 12.56 -11.40 -1.14
C MET A 10 12.57 -12.81 -0.55
N THR A 11 11.39 -13.38 -0.35
CA THR A 11 11.21 -14.79 0.02
C THR A 11 10.20 -15.45 -0.89
N VAL A 12 10.44 -16.72 -1.20
CA VAL A 12 9.53 -17.57 -1.95
C VAL A 12 9.22 -18.75 -1.03
N LEU A 13 7.94 -19.03 -0.81
CA LEU A 13 7.47 -20.11 0.06
C LEU A 13 6.57 -21.05 -0.75
N ASP A 14 6.61 -22.33 -0.41
CA ASP A 14 5.63 -23.31 -0.90
C ASP A 14 4.30 -23.18 -0.14
N ASP A 15 3.38 -24.13 -0.38
CA ASP A 15 2.08 -24.19 0.27
C ASP A 15 2.15 -24.56 1.76
N GLU A 16 3.22 -25.23 2.19
CA GLU A 16 3.54 -25.53 3.58
C GLU A 16 4.33 -24.40 4.27
N SER A 17 4.46 -23.24 3.62
CA SER A 17 5.22 -22.07 4.07
C SER A 17 6.72 -22.35 4.27
N GLN A 18 7.28 -23.36 3.59
CA GLN A 18 8.70 -23.66 3.64
C GLN A 18 9.48 -22.81 2.62
N PRO A 19 10.70 -22.33 2.97
CA PRO A 19 11.50 -21.51 2.06
C PRO A 19 11.98 -22.25 0.80
N ILE A 20 11.64 -21.71 -0.37
CA ILE A 20 12.18 -22.11 -1.66
C ILE A 20 13.44 -21.29 -1.95
N VAL A 21 14.60 -21.94 -1.93
CA VAL A 21 15.90 -21.28 -2.09
C VAL A 21 16.30 -21.18 -3.56
N LEU A 22 16.27 -19.97 -4.10
CA LEU A 22 16.76 -19.65 -5.45
C LEU A 22 18.18 -19.10 -5.45
N ALA A 23 18.97 -19.41 -6.48
CA ALA A 23 20.27 -18.78 -6.70
C ALA A 23 20.12 -17.27 -6.99
N PRO A 24 21.16 -16.43 -6.78
CA PRO A 24 21.04 -14.96 -6.85
C PRO A 24 20.48 -14.41 -8.17
N LYS A 25 20.99 -14.88 -9.32
CA LYS A 25 20.53 -14.41 -10.65
C LYS A 25 19.10 -14.88 -10.98
N PRO A 26 18.73 -16.17 -10.81
CA PRO A 26 17.34 -16.61 -10.90
C PRO A 26 16.37 -15.88 -9.95
N ARG A 27 16.78 -15.65 -8.69
CA ARG A 27 15.98 -14.90 -7.70
C ARG A 27 15.69 -13.49 -8.20
N ARG A 28 16.69 -12.80 -8.74
CA ARG A 28 16.53 -11.45 -9.30
C ARG A 28 15.57 -11.41 -10.49
N LEU A 29 15.63 -12.38 -11.39
CA LEU A 29 14.67 -12.47 -12.50
C LEU A 29 13.25 -12.68 -11.98
N LEU A 30 13.08 -13.60 -11.02
CA LEU A 30 11.78 -13.84 -10.40
C LEU A 30 11.28 -12.59 -9.67
N ALA A 31 12.16 -11.82 -9.02
CA ALA A 31 11.80 -10.55 -8.40
C ALA A 31 11.23 -9.56 -9.44
N LEU A 32 11.89 -9.41 -10.60
CA LEU A 32 11.41 -8.52 -11.67
C LEU A 32 10.04 -8.96 -12.20
N LEU A 33 9.85 -10.27 -12.36
CA LEU A 33 8.59 -10.84 -12.80
C LEU A 33 7.49 -10.69 -11.74
N ALA A 34 7.82 -10.85 -10.45
CA ALA A 34 6.87 -10.70 -9.34
C ALA A 34 6.37 -9.26 -9.19
N VAL A 35 7.25 -8.27 -9.33
CA VAL A 35 6.82 -6.87 -9.28
C VAL A 35 6.06 -6.40 -10.53
N ASN A 36 6.08 -7.22 -11.60
CA ASN A 36 5.34 -7.04 -12.86
C ASN A 36 4.37 -8.21 -13.10
N ALA A 37 3.80 -8.78 -12.04
CA ALA A 37 2.93 -9.93 -12.15
C ALA A 37 1.75 -9.68 -13.11
N ASP A 38 1.32 -10.75 -13.78
CA ASP A 38 0.29 -10.74 -14.83
C ASP A 38 0.60 -9.82 -16.03
N ARG A 39 1.85 -9.34 -16.16
CA ARG A 39 2.33 -8.59 -17.32
C ARG A 39 3.49 -9.30 -18.01
N ALA A 40 3.51 -9.24 -19.34
CA ALA A 40 4.58 -9.83 -20.13
C ALA A 40 5.88 -9.02 -20.00
N VAL A 41 6.92 -9.65 -19.48
CA VAL A 41 8.28 -9.09 -19.40
C VAL A 41 9.14 -9.71 -20.50
N SER A 42 9.61 -8.88 -21.44
CA SER A 42 10.42 -9.36 -22.56
C SER A 42 11.77 -9.93 -22.12
N VAL A 43 12.33 -10.87 -22.90
CA VAL A 43 13.70 -11.34 -22.72
C VAL A 43 14.70 -10.18 -22.68
N ASN A 44 14.52 -9.15 -23.52
CA ASN A 44 15.42 -7.99 -23.55
C ASN A 44 15.39 -7.21 -22.22
N ALA A 45 14.22 -7.06 -21.60
CA ALA A 45 14.10 -6.43 -20.29
C ALA A 45 14.82 -7.27 -19.20
N LEU A 46 14.68 -8.60 -19.23
CA LEU A 46 15.40 -9.49 -18.32
C LEU A 46 16.93 -9.41 -18.53
N VAL A 47 17.38 -9.28 -19.77
CA VAL A 47 18.80 -9.09 -20.11
C VAL A 47 19.31 -7.75 -19.59
N GLN A 48 18.58 -6.65 -19.85
CA GLN A 48 18.92 -5.32 -19.35
C GLN A 48 18.98 -5.31 -17.83
N GLU A 49 18.02 -5.96 -17.17
CA GLU A 49 18.04 -6.08 -15.72
C GLU A 49 19.33 -6.76 -15.25
N LEU A 50 19.69 -7.94 -15.77
CA LEU A 50 20.86 -8.68 -15.25
C LEU A 50 22.23 -8.10 -15.61
N TRP A 51 22.37 -7.49 -16.79
CA TRP A 51 23.68 -7.10 -17.36
C TRP A 51 23.77 -5.63 -17.79
N GLY A 52 22.68 -4.87 -17.74
CA GLY A 52 22.64 -3.47 -18.19
C GLY A 52 23.15 -3.32 -19.63
N SER A 53 24.06 -2.38 -19.83
CA SER A 53 24.63 -2.03 -21.15
C SER A 53 25.68 -3.02 -21.69
N SER A 54 26.08 -4.04 -20.92
CA SER A 54 27.17 -4.95 -21.29
C SER A 54 26.74 -6.44 -21.28
N PRO A 55 25.71 -6.84 -22.05
CA PRO A 55 25.25 -8.22 -22.07
C PRO A 55 26.24 -9.15 -22.83
N PRO A 56 26.47 -10.38 -22.35
CA PRO A 56 27.23 -11.37 -23.08
C PRO A 56 26.49 -11.83 -24.35
N ARG A 57 27.21 -12.35 -25.34
CA ARG A 57 26.60 -12.89 -26.59
C ARG A 57 25.59 -14.02 -26.33
N THR A 58 25.71 -14.70 -25.18
CA THR A 58 24.86 -15.80 -24.74
C THR A 58 23.76 -15.37 -23.76
N ALA A 59 23.50 -14.07 -23.60
CA ALA A 59 22.56 -13.55 -22.59
C ALA A 59 21.17 -14.19 -22.70
N THR A 60 20.60 -14.24 -23.91
CA THR A 60 19.27 -14.85 -24.15
C THR A 60 19.19 -16.32 -23.73
N ALA A 61 20.18 -17.13 -24.11
CA ALA A 61 20.25 -18.54 -23.72
C ALA A 61 20.43 -18.70 -22.20
N THR A 62 21.15 -17.78 -21.58
CA THR A 62 21.37 -17.74 -20.13
C THR A 62 20.06 -17.40 -19.38
N ILE A 63 19.26 -16.46 -19.90
CA ILE A 63 17.91 -16.18 -19.37
C ILE A 63 17.02 -17.42 -19.41
N GLN A 64 16.96 -18.12 -20.55
CA GLN A 64 16.19 -19.36 -20.67
C GLN A 64 16.64 -20.41 -19.65
N THR A 65 17.95 -20.53 -19.43
CA THR A 65 18.53 -21.43 -18.42
C THR A 65 18.08 -21.04 -17.00
N TYR A 66 18.11 -19.75 -16.66
CA TYR A 66 17.67 -19.28 -15.35
C TYR A 66 16.15 -19.44 -15.15
N ILE A 67 15.33 -19.17 -16.16
CA ILE A 67 13.89 -19.43 -16.10
C ILE A 67 13.62 -20.93 -15.90
N GLY A 68 14.33 -21.79 -16.63
CA GLY A 68 14.24 -23.24 -16.43
C GLY A 68 14.71 -23.70 -15.04
N GLN A 69 15.67 -23.01 -14.43
CA GLN A 69 16.05 -23.26 -13.03
C GLN A 69 14.94 -22.84 -12.07
N VAL A 70 14.37 -21.63 -12.22
CA VAL A 70 13.23 -21.17 -11.39
C VAL A 70 12.07 -22.16 -11.47
N ARG A 71 11.66 -22.56 -12.68
CA ARG A 71 10.56 -23.51 -12.89
C ARG A 71 10.82 -24.85 -12.22
N ARG A 72 12.04 -25.41 -12.36
CA ARG A 72 12.40 -26.68 -11.71
C ARG A 72 12.38 -26.57 -10.19
N THR A 73 12.98 -25.52 -9.63
CA THR A 73 13.01 -25.34 -8.17
C THR A 73 11.61 -25.16 -7.58
N ILE A 74 10.72 -24.44 -8.26
CA ILE A 74 9.31 -24.32 -7.85
C ILE A 74 8.59 -25.67 -8.01
N ALA A 75 8.79 -26.38 -9.12
CA ALA A 75 8.18 -27.68 -9.37
C ALA A 75 8.58 -28.72 -8.31
N GLU A 76 9.86 -28.77 -7.95
CA GLU A 76 10.38 -29.64 -6.89
C GLU A 76 9.73 -29.34 -5.53
N ALA A 77 9.58 -28.06 -5.18
CA ALA A 77 8.96 -27.65 -3.93
C ALA A 77 7.46 -28.00 -3.89
N LEU A 78 6.74 -27.78 -4.99
CA LEU A 78 5.32 -28.09 -5.11
C LEU A 78 5.02 -29.58 -5.34
N LYS A 79 6.06 -30.41 -5.57
CA LYS A 79 5.93 -31.82 -5.99
C LYS A 79 5.10 -31.97 -7.29
N GLU A 80 5.28 -31.04 -8.21
CA GLU A 80 4.60 -30.94 -9.50
C GLU A 80 5.58 -31.10 -10.66
N SER A 81 5.07 -31.25 -11.88
CA SER A 81 5.92 -31.27 -13.07
C SER A 81 6.39 -29.87 -13.45
N THR A 82 7.57 -29.79 -14.07
CA THR A 82 8.06 -28.51 -14.62
C THR A 82 7.17 -27.96 -15.74
N ALA A 83 6.38 -28.83 -16.41
CA ALA A 83 5.43 -28.43 -17.44
C ALA A 83 4.25 -27.66 -16.83
N GLU A 84 3.66 -28.17 -15.75
CA GLU A 84 2.56 -27.49 -15.03
C GLU A 84 3.00 -26.11 -14.52
N VAL A 85 4.19 -26.01 -13.93
CA VAL A 85 4.74 -24.71 -13.51
C VAL A 85 4.98 -23.77 -14.68
N ALA A 86 5.36 -24.30 -15.86
CA ALA A 86 5.55 -23.50 -17.06
C ALA A 86 4.25 -23.02 -17.72
N GLU A 87 3.13 -23.69 -17.46
CA GLU A 87 1.81 -23.36 -18.01
C GLU A 87 0.99 -22.47 -17.07
N GLU A 88 1.14 -22.64 -15.75
CA GLU A 88 0.24 -22.00 -14.77
C GLU A 88 0.92 -20.92 -13.92
N ILE A 89 2.23 -21.00 -13.67
CA ILE A 89 2.94 -20.09 -12.76
C ILE A 89 3.85 -19.14 -13.51
N LEU A 90 4.80 -19.68 -14.29
CA LEU A 90 5.78 -18.89 -15.02
C LEU A 90 5.65 -19.21 -16.50
N VAL A 91 4.77 -18.49 -17.18
CA VAL A 91 4.33 -18.72 -18.55
C VAL A 91 5.31 -18.11 -19.56
N THR A 92 5.59 -18.83 -20.65
CA THR A 92 6.30 -18.26 -21.80
C THR A 92 5.30 -17.82 -22.86
N GLU A 93 5.31 -16.53 -23.19
CA GLU A 93 4.48 -15.93 -24.24
C GLU A 93 5.40 -15.35 -25.32
N GLY A 94 5.62 -16.10 -26.39
CA GLY A 94 6.53 -15.69 -27.46
C GLY A 94 7.96 -15.46 -26.95
N SER A 95 8.43 -14.20 -26.98
CA SER A 95 9.74 -13.78 -26.48
C SER A 95 9.69 -13.09 -25.10
N SER A 96 8.62 -13.34 -24.35
CA SER A 96 8.37 -12.78 -23.02
C SER A 96 8.03 -13.87 -22.01
N TYR A 97 8.12 -13.50 -20.73
CA TYR A 97 7.68 -14.33 -19.62
C TYR A 97 6.68 -13.58 -18.77
N VAL A 98 5.68 -14.31 -18.27
CA VAL A 98 4.63 -13.80 -17.38
C VAL A 98 4.67 -14.64 -16.10
N LEU A 99 4.71 -13.97 -14.95
CA LEU A 99 4.38 -14.63 -13.69
C LEU A 99 2.88 -14.48 -13.46
N SER A 100 2.14 -15.58 -13.54
CA SER A 100 0.70 -15.59 -13.31
C SER A 100 0.39 -15.66 -11.82
N THR A 101 -0.56 -14.84 -11.37
CA THR A 101 -1.05 -14.85 -9.98
C THR A 101 -2.09 -15.94 -9.71
N SER A 102 -2.49 -16.73 -10.72
CA SER A 102 -3.50 -17.79 -10.59
C SER A 102 -3.18 -18.81 -9.49
N ARG A 103 -1.90 -19.15 -9.32
CA ARG A 103 -1.39 -20.06 -8.29
C ARG A 103 -0.28 -19.44 -7.43
N VAL A 104 -0.12 -18.12 -7.50
CA VAL A 104 0.90 -17.35 -6.78
C VAL A 104 0.25 -16.25 -5.95
N ALA A 105 0.37 -16.34 -4.63
CA ALA A 105 0.05 -15.23 -3.74
C ALA A 105 1.23 -14.24 -3.70
N LEU A 106 0.92 -12.97 -3.97
CA LEU A 106 1.90 -11.88 -3.97
C LEU A 106 1.51 -10.84 -2.93
N ASP A 107 2.43 -10.54 -2.00
CA ASP A 107 2.24 -9.49 -1.01
C ASP A 107 2.08 -8.10 -1.64
N ILE A 108 2.77 -7.83 -2.75
CA ILE A 108 2.63 -6.59 -3.52
C ILE A 108 1.22 -6.39 -4.09
N SER A 109 0.59 -7.45 -4.64
CA SER A 109 -0.76 -7.37 -5.20
C SER A 109 -1.81 -7.16 -4.10
N GLU A 110 -1.63 -7.82 -2.96
CA GLU A 110 -2.47 -7.62 -1.77
C GLU A 110 -2.32 -6.19 -1.22
N TYR A 111 -1.08 -5.71 -1.10
CA TYR A 111 -0.76 -4.35 -0.68
C TYR A 111 -1.40 -3.30 -1.59
N GLU A 112 -1.22 -3.40 -2.92
CA GLU A 112 -1.77 -2.43 -3.87
C GLU A 112 -3.30 -2.37 -3.76
N THR A 113 -3.95 -3.54 -3.65
CA THR A 113 -5.41 -3.63 -3.46
C THR A 113 -5.88 -2.97 -2.17
N LEU A 114 -5.21 -3.25 -1.04
CA LEU A 114 -5.55 -2.68 0.26
C LEU A 114 -5.27 -1.17 0.32
N ALA A 115 -4.15 -0.73 -0.26
CA ALA A 115 -3.75 0.67 -0.31
C ALA A 115 -4.72 1.51 -1.14
N GLU A 116 -5.13 1.00 -2.31
CA GLU A 116 -6.13 1.66 -3.17
C GLU A 116 -7.50 1.72 -2.48
N ALA A 117 -8.00 0.60 -1.99
CA ALA A 117 -9.31 0.54 -1.32
C ALA A 117 -9.35 1.42 -0.06
N GLY A 118 -8.27 1.39 0.73
CA GLY A 118 -8.12 2.20 1.92
C GLY A 118 -8.07 3.70 1.61
N SER A 119 -7.28 4.09 0.60
CA SER A 119 -7.19 5.49 0.15
C SER A 119 -8.53 6.00 -0.37
N ALA A 120 -9.25 5.19 -1.15
CA ALA A 120 -10.58 5.54 -1.65
C ALA A 120 -11.61 5.71 -0.51
N ALA A 121 -11.56 4.86 0.52
CA ALA A 121 -12.40 5.00 1.72
C ALA A 121 -12.09 6.31 2.48
N VAL A 122 -10.81 6.66 2.63
CA VAL A 122 -10.40 7.94 3.24
C VAL A 122 -10.93 9.14 2.46
N GLN A 123 -10.86 9.11 1.13
CA GLN A 123 -11.39 10.19 0.27
C GLN A 123 -12.91 10.35 0.40
N ARG A 124 -13.65 9.26 0.62
CA ARG A 124 -15.09 9.30 0.91
C ARG A 124 -15.44 9.70 2.35
N GLY A 125 -14.45 9.89 3.22
CA GLY A 125 -14.64 10.21 4.64
C GLY A 125 -14.94 8.99 5.52
N GLU A 126 -14.79 7.77 4.99
CA GLU A 126 -14.98 6.50 5.70
C GLU A 126 -13.72 6.15 6.52
N PHE A 127 -13.32 7.04 7.43
CA PHE A 127 -12.01 6.98 8.09
C PHE A 127 -11.78 5.68 8.89
N VAL A 128 -12.83 5.07 9.44
CA VAL A 128 -12.74 3.80 10.17
C VAL A 128 -12.28 2.67 9.25
N GLN A 129 -12.95 2.53 8.10
CA GLN A 129 -12.63 1.51 7.12
C GLN A 129 -11.28 1.80 6.46
N GLY A 130 -11.05 3.05 6.06
CA GLY A 130 -9.80 3.49 5.44
C GLY A 130 -8.60 3.21 6.33
N SER A 131 -8.66 3.59 7.62
CA SER A 131 -7.63 3.27 8.61
C SER A 131 -7.36 1.77 8.69
N GLY A 132 -8.40 0.95 8.83
CA GLY A 132 -8.25 -0.51 8.95
C GLY A 132 -7.59 -1.17 7.74
N LEU A 133 -7.94 -0.75 6.53
CA LEU A 133 -7.34 -1.26 5.29
C LEU A 133 -5.89 -0.81 5.13
N LEU A 134 -5.60 0.46 5.42
CA LEU A 134 -4.25 1.01 5.28
C LEU A 134 -3.29 0.47 6.36
N HIS A 135 -3.77 0.14 7.56
CA HIS A 135 -3.00 -0.58 8.56
C HIS A 135 -2.61 -1.97 8.07
N GLN A 136 -3.54 -2.72 7.48
CA GLN A 136 -3.26 -4.03 6.89
C GLN A 136 -2.24 -3.91 5.74
N ALA A 137 -2.40 -2.91 4.85
CA ALA A 137 -1.47 -2.66 3.77
C ALA A 137 -0.04 -2.43 4.29
N VAL A 138 0.14 -1.53 5.26
CA VAL A 138 1.47 -1.24 5.83
C VAL A 138 2.05 -2.45 6.57
N ALA A 139 1.22 -3.28 7.21
CA ALA A 139 1.67 -4.47 7.92
C ALA A 139 2.29 -5.56 7.02
N LEU A 140 2.01 -5.53 5.71
CA LEU A 140 2.65 -6.44 4.74
C LEU A 140 4.14 -6.12 4.54
N TRP A 141 4.57 -4.90 4.86
CA TRP A 141 5.95 -4.46 4.72
C TRP A 141 6.81 -4.98 5.87
N ARG A 142 7.90 -5.68 5.50
CA ARG A 142 8.86 -6.31 6.42
C ARG A 142 10.23 -5.63 6.41
N GLY A 143 10.32 -4.46 5.79
CA GLY A 143 11.55 -3.70 5.61
C GLY A 143 11.64 -3.10 4.20
N PRO A 144 12.83 -2.64 3.79
CA PRO A 144 13.04 -2.11 2.45
C PRO A 144 12.77 -3.18 1.39
N ALA A 145 12.05 -2.80 0.33
CA ALA A 145 11.66 -3.71 -0.73
C ALA A 145 12.88 -4.34 -1.42
N LEU A 146 12.84 -5.67 -1.60
CA LEU A 146 13.86 -6.47 -2.28
C LEU A 146 15.30 -6.27 -1.75
N VAL A 147 15.49 -5.95 -0.47
CA VAL A 147 16.81 -5.60 0.11
C VAL A 147 17.89 -6.68 -0.05
N ASN A 148 17.50 -7.95 -0.21
CA ASN A 148 18.41 -9.10 -0.42
C ASN A 148 18.58 -9.47 -1.90
N VAL A 149 18.09 -8.66 -2.83
CA VAL A 149 18.22 -8.83 -4.27
C VAL A 149 19.10 -7.70 -4.80
N GLU A 150 20.14 -8.05 -5.55
CA GLU A 150 20.96 -7.09 -6.28
C GLU A 150 20.14 -6.48 -7.42
N ALA A 151 19.43 -5.38 -7.17
CA ALA A 151 18.56 -4.74 -8.15
C ALA A 151 19.35 -4.02 -9.26
N GLY A 152 18.83 -4.08 -10.48
CA GLY A 152 19.29 -3.33 -11.64
C GLY A 152 18.43 -2.12 -11.89
N GLU A 153 18.50 -1.60 -13.10
CA GLU A 153 17.80 -0.38 -13.46
C GLU A 153 16.27 -0.53 -13.38
N LEU A 154 15.72 -1.64 -13.88
CA LEU A 154 14.27 -1.85 -13.93
C LEU A 154 13.70 -2.16 -12.54
N LEU A 155 14.37 -3.05 -11.80
CA LEU A 155 14.00 -3.33 -10.41
C LEU A 155 14.18 -2.09 -9.53
N GLY A 156 15.27 -1.34 -9.71
CA GLY A 156 15.55 -0.12 -8.95
C GLY A 156 14.46 0.93 -9.11
N ALA A 157 14.01 1.18 -10.34
CA ALA A 157 12.89 2.09 -10.60
C ALA A 157 11.59 1.62 -9.91
N ARG A 158 11.32 0.30 -9.91
CA ARG A 158 10.14 -0.26 -9.25
C ARG A 158 10.24 -0.20 -7.72
N ILE A 159 11.42 -0.40 -7.14
CA ILE A 159 11.67 -0.23 -5.70
C ILE A 159 11.39 1.21 -5.27
N VAL A 160 11.91 2.20 -6.02
CA VAL A 160 11.64 3.62 -5.73
C VAL A 160 10.14 3.92 -5.77
N HIS A 161 9.43 3.43 -6.79
CA HIS A 161 7.99 3.60 -6.88
C HIS A 161 7.23 2.94 -5.72
N LEU A 162 7.68 1.78 -5.25
CA LEU A 162 7.11 1.09 -4.10
C LEU A 162 7.34 1.89 -2.80
N ASP A 163 8.54 2.44 -2.61
CA ASP A 163 8.85 3.27 -1.45
C ASP A 163 7.99 4.55 -1.43
N GLU A 164 7.80 5.20 -2.58
CA GLU A 164 6.87 6.34 -2.72
C GLU A 164 5.42 5.95 -2.40
N SER A 165 4.99 4.79 -2.89
CA SER A 165 3.66 4.24 -2.59
C SER A 165 3.47 3.99 -1.09
N LEU A 166 4.48 3.45 -0.41
CA LEU A 166 4.45 3.24 1.05
C LEU A 166 4.29 4.56 1.80
N LEU A 167 5.04 5.59 1.41
CA LEU A 167 4.94 6.92 2.02
C LEU A 167 3.52 7.48 1.89
N CYS A 168 2.94 7.42 0.69
CA CYS A 168 1.56 7.86 0.45
C CYS A 168 0.54 7.07 1.29
N THR A 169 0.69 5.74 1.37
CA THR A 169 -0.16 4.87 2.17
C THR A 169 -0.07 5.21 3.66
N GLN A 170 1.13 5.46 4.18
CA GLN A 170 1.35 5.89 5.56
C GLN A 170 0.71 7.25 5.83
N GLU A 171 0.84 8.22 4.93
CA GLU A 171 0.19 9.54 5.06
C GLU A 171 -1.33 9.42 5.13
N HIS A 172 -1.95 8.66 4.23
CA HIS A 172 -3.40 8.44 4.25
C HIS A 172 -3.85 7.74 5.53
N ARG A 173 -3.08 6.76 6.01
CA ARG A 173 -3.36 6.03 7.26
C ARG A 173 -3.34 6.97 8.46
N ILE A 174 -2.26 7.75 8.58
CA ILE A 174 -2.08 8.75 9.63
C ILE A 174 -3.19 9.78 9.60
N TYR A 175 -3.56 10.27 8.41
CA TYR A 175 -4.66 11.20 8.25
C TYR A 175 -5.98 10.58 8.75
N ALA A 176 -6.31 9.36 8.33
CA ALA A 176 -7.51 8.65 8.78
C ALA A 176 -7.53 8.46 10.32
N ASP A 177 -6.41 8.08 10.91
CA ASP A 177 -6.25 7.90 12.35
C ASP A 177 -6.40 9.21 13.13
N LEU A 178 -5.87 10.32 12.60
CA LEU A 178 -6.09 11.65 13.16
C LEU A 178 -7.57 12.05 13.12
N GLN A 179 -8.27 11.76 12.02
CA GLN A 179 -9.72 12.02 11.93
C GLN A 179 -10.52 11.18 12.93
N ARG A 180 -10.09 9.96 13.20
CA ARG A 180 -10.67 9.07 14.24
C ARG A 180 -10.33 9.49 15.68
N GLY A 181 -9.46 10.48 15.87
CA GLY A 181 -9.06 10.94 17.19
C GLY A 181 -7.93 10.13 17.84
N ALA A 182 -7.21 9.30 17.08
CA ALA A 182 -6.07 8.52 17.58
C ALA A 182 -4.77 9.35 17.71
N HIS A 183 -4.87 10.61 18.11
CA HIS A 183 -3.74 11.55 18.13
C HIS A 183 -2.68 11.17 19.16
N HIS A 184 -3.06 10.68 20.34
CA HIS A 184 -2.11 10.26 21.38
C HIS A 184 -1.23 9.08 20.95
N THR A 185 -1.81 8.08 20.27
CA THR A 185 -1.10 6.88 19.83
C THR A 185 -0.18 7.14 18.65
N LEU A 186 -0.47 8.15 17.82
CA LEU A 186 0.34 8.50 16.65
C LEU A 186 1.60 9.32 16.97
N VAL A 187 1.68 10.03 18.10
CA VAL A 187 2.83 10.91 18.39
C VAL A 187 4.19 10.19 18.35
N PRO A 188 4.38 9.01 18.97
CA PRO A 188 5.65 8.29 18.91
C PRO A 188 6.04 7.91 17.48
N GLU A 189 5.09 7.37 16.71
CA GLU A 189 5.32 6.98 15.32
C GLU A 189 5.66 8.19 14.44
N LEU A 190 4.91 9.29 14.57
CA LEU A 190 5.16 10.51 13.81
C LEU A 190 6.53 11.15 14.14
N LYS A 191 7.00 11.03 15.39
CA LYS A 191 8.37 11.45 15.74
C LYS A 191 9.43 10.60 15.04
N GLU A 192 9.19 9.30 14.89
CA GLU A 192 10.08 8.40 14.19
C GLU A 192 10.08 8.69 12.67
N LEU A 193 8.91 8.85 12.07
CA LEU A 193 8.77 9.20 10.64
C LEU A 193 9.42 10.53 10.29
N THR A 194 9.23 11.57 11.12
CA THR A 194 9.87 12.88 10.91
C THR A 194 11.39 12.88 11.17
N ALA A 195 11.91 11.87 11.87
CA ALA A 195 13.36 11.66 11.99
C ALA A 195 13.93 10.94 10.75
N ARG A 196 13.22 9.93 10.23
CA ARG A 196 13.60 9.22 9.00
C ARG A 196 13.45 10.07 7.74
N HIS A 197 12.43 10.93 7.70
CA HIS A 197 12.09 11.79 6.56
C HIS A 197 12.12 13.26 6.99
N PRO A 198 13.32 13.83 7.25
CA PRO A 198 13.47 15.14 7.88
C PRO A 198 12.88 16.30 7.09
N LEU A 199 12.82 16.18 5.75
CA LEU A 199 12.32 17.20 4.83
C LEU A 199 10.85 16.99 4.43
N HIS A 200 10.18 15.95 4.96
CA HIS A 200 8.84 15.57 4.54
C HIS A 200 7.76 16.37 5.26
N GLU A 201 7.38 17.53 4.70
CA GLU A 201 6.50 18.52 5.32
C GLU A 201 5.17 17.96 5.86
N ASN A 202 4.51 17.02 5.15
CA ASN A 202 3.24 16.45 5.61
C ASN A 202 3.35 15.69 6.94
N PHE A 203 4.42 14.90 7.16
CA PHE A 203 4.61 14.19 8.43
C PHE A 203 4.82 15.17 9.58
N HIS A 204 5.56 16.26 9.35
CA HIS A 204 5.69 17.33 10.34
C HIS A 204 4.36 18.01 10.62
N ARG A 205 3.55 18.28 9.59
CA ARG A 205 2.19 18.81 9.75
C ARG A 205 1.32 17.89 10.62
N HIS A 206 1.34 16.59 10.37
CA HIS A 206 0.60 15.60 11.14
C HIS A 206 1.09 15.53 12.58
N LEU A 207 2.41 15.59 12.82
CA LEU A 207 2.99 15.65 14.15
C LEU A 207 2.58 16.91 14.91
N MET A 208 2.60 18.07 14.25
CA MET A 208 2.14 19.34 14.81
C MET A 208 0.67 19.23 15.25
N LEU A 209 -0.21 18.75 14.38
CA LEU A 209 -1.62 18.57 14.70
C LEU A 209 -1.84 17.58 15.86
N ALA A 210 -1.14 16.44 15.87
CA ALA A 210 -1.23 15.46 16.93
C ALA A 210 -0.78 16.03 18.28
N LEU A 211 0.36 16.72 18.33
CA LEU A 211 0.88 17.36 19.53
C LEU A 211 -0.05 18.47 20.04
N TYR A 212 -0.59 19.29 19.13
CA TYR A 212 -1.56 20.32 19.48
C TYR A 212 -2.81 19.71 20.14
N ARG A 213 -3.41 18.67 19.54
CA ARG A 213 -4.58 17.96 20.10
C ARG A 213 -4.29 17.27 21.43
N CYS A 214 -3.04 16.87 21.67
CA CYS A 214 -2.60 16.36 22.98
C CYS A 214 -2.38 17.47 24.03
N GLY A 215 -2.67 18.75 23.73
CA GLY A 215 -2.39 19.89 24.61
C GLY A 215 -0.93 20.34 24.63
N ARG A 216 -0.06 19.76 23.79
CA ARG A 216 1.40 20.00 23.77
C ARG A 216 1.77 21.09 22.76
N ARG A 217 1.10 22.24 22.86
CA ARG A 217 1.22 23.36 21.90
C ARG A 217 2.66 23.84 21.70
N ALA A 218 3.44 23.97 22.78
CA ALA A 218 4.84 24.41 22.71
C ALA A 218 5.73 23.45 21.90
N GLU A 219 5.51 22.14 22.03
CA GLU A 219 6.23 21.14 21.26
C GLU A 219 5.80 21.13 19.79
N SER A 220 4.51 21.33 19.50
CA SER A 220 4.03 21.49 18.12
C SER A 220 4.74 22.64 17.40
N LEU A 221 4.84 23.82 18.01
CA LEU A 221 5.55 24.96 17.43
C LEU A 221 7.08 24.75 17.39
N ALA A 222 7.64 23.90 18.25
CA ALA A 222 9.05 23.52 18.14
C ALA A 222 9.32 22.64 16.91
N VAL A 223 8.37 21.79 16.49
CA VAL A 223 8.49 20.98 15.26
C VAL A 223 8.62 21.89 14.03
N MET A 224 7.73 22.88 13.87
CA MET A 224 7.79 23.85 12.77
C MET A 224 9.13 24.60 12.72
N ARG A 225 9.61 25.11 13.87
CA ARG A 225 10.89 25.82 13.95
C ARG A 225 12.07 24.94 13.50
N ARG A 226 12.10 23.68 13.91
CA ARG A 226 13.14 22.73 13.51
C ARG A 226 13.06 22.34 12.03
N LEU A 227 11.86 22.20 11.49
CA LEU A 227 11.67 21.93 10.07
C LEU A 227 12.10 23.14 9.23
N ARG A 228 11.65 24.35 9.56
CA ARG A 228 12.04 25.58 8.86
C ARG A 228 13.56 25.74 8.81
N ALA A 229 14.25 25.55 9.94
CA ALA A 229 15.71 25.63 9.97
C ALA A 229 16.36 24.65 8.98
N ARG A 230 15.89 23.39 8.93
CA ARG A 230 16.41 22.38 7.99
C ARG A 230 16.09 22.66 6.53
N LEU A 231 14.88 23.10 6.21
CA LEU A 231 14.51 23.46 4.83
C LEU A 231 15.37 24.62 4.30
N VAL A 232 15.61 25.63 5.14
CA VAL A 232 16.46 26.77 4.77
C VAL A 232 17.92 26.34 4.64
N GLU A 233 18.44 25.54 5.57
CA GLU A 233 19.83 25.09 5.56
C GLU A 233 20.15 24.13 4.41
N GLU A 234 19.31 23.12 4.17
CA GLU A 234 19.58 22.05 3.20
C GLU A 234 19.10 22.38 1.79
N LEU A 235 17.99 23.11 1.65
CA LEU A 235 17.36 23.39 0.35
C LEU A 235 17.31 24.88 -0.02
N GLY A 236 17.57 25.79 0.93
CA GLY A 236 17.37 27.23 0.72
C GLY A 236 15.91 27.63 0.56
N LEU A 237 14.97 26.80 1.04
CA LEU A 237 13.54 26.98 0.87
C LEU A 237 12.85 27.32 2.21
N GLU A 238 11.78 28.10 2.13
CA GLU A 238 10.86 28.31 3.26
C GLU A 238 9.78 27.22 3.30
N PRO A 239 9.18 26.94 4.48
CA PRO A 239 8.07 25.99 4.60
C PRO A 239 6.90 26.33 3.70
N SER A 240 6.19 25.32 3.22
CA SER A 240 5.03 25.49 2.36
C SER A 240 3.93 26.35 3.01
N PRO A 241 3.10 27.04 2.21
CA PRO A 241 2.02 27.88 2.72
C PRO A 241 1.06 27.13 3.66
N PHE A 242 0.80 25.85 3.40
CA PHE A 242 -0.07 25.02 4.24
C PHE A 242 0.51 24.80 5.64
N LEU A 243 1.83 24.64 5.78
CA LEU A 243 2.48 24.54 7.07
C LEU A 243 2.48 25.88 7.81
N VAL A 244 2.76 26.97 7.11
CA VAL A 244 2.70 28.33 7.69
C VAL A 244 1.29 28.63 8.21
N GLN A 245 0.25 28.25 7.46
CA GLN A 245 -1.13 28.38 7.92
C GLN A 245 -1.38 27.54 9.18
N MET A 246 -0.92 26.29 9.23
CA MET A 246 -1.05 25.43 10.41
C MET A 246 -0.39 26.05 11.65
N GLU A 247 0.78 26.65 11.51
CA GLU A 247 1.46 27.39 12.60
C GLU A 247 0.59 28.55 13.11
N GLN A 248 -0.01 29.33 12.21
CA GLN A 248 -0.90 30.43 12.58
C GLN A 248 -2.18 29.94 13.28
N ASP A 249 -2.78 28.86 12.78
CA ASP A 249 -4.00 28.30 13.37
C ASP A 249 -3.74 27.76 14.78
N ILE A 250 -2.59 27.13 15.01
CA ILE A 250 -2.13 26.72 16.36
C ILE A 250 -1.90 27.94 17.26
N LEU A 251 -1.35 29.03 16.72
CA LEU A 251 -1.11 30.25 17.47
C LEU A 251 -2.42 30.94 17.91
N ARG A 252 -3.43 30.93 17.04
CA ARG A 252 -4.77 31.47 17.32
C ARG A 252 -5.63 30.55 18.18
N GLY A 253 -5.30 29.26 18.25
CA GLY A 253 -6.13 28.27 18.94
C GLY A 253 -7.43 28.01 18.17
N GLU A 254 -7.33 27.88 16.84
CA GLU A 254 -8.50 27.72 15.98
C GLU A 254 -9.33 26.48 16.34
N PRO A 255 -10.64 26.61 16.61
CA PRO A 255 -11.51 25.48 16.97
C PRO A 255 -11.64 24.40 15.88
N SER A 256 -11.28 24.71 14.64
CA SER A 256 -11.23 23.76 13.53
C SER A 256 -10.17 22.68 13.73
N LEU A 257 -9.09 22.98 14.46
CA LEU A 257 -8.00 22.04 14.76
C LEU A 257 -8.42 20.97 15.78
N ASP A 258 -9.32 21.31 16.70
CA ASP A 258 -9.79 20.39 17.75
C ASP A 258 -10.85 19.39 17.25
N ARG A 259 -11.46 19.66 16.10
CA ARG A 259 -12.50 18.79 15.53
C ARG A 259 -11.88 17.59 14.82
N SER A 260 -11.91 16.43 15.46
CA SER A 260 -12.10 15.15 14.77
C SER A 260 -13.51 15.17 14.20
N ARG A 261 -13.69 15.42 12.89
CA ARG A 261 -15.03 15.58 12.32
C ARG A 261 -15.72 14.21 12.24
N PRO A 262 -16.88 14.06 12.90
CA PRO A 262 -18.07 13.75 12.13
C PRO A 262 -19.08 14.87 12.34
N ARG A 263 -19.24 15.74 11.34
CA ARG A 263 -20.48 16.51 11.24
C ARG A 263 -21.51 15.57 10.64
N ALA A 264 -22.03 14.66 11.46
CA ALA A 264 -23.38 14.17 11.24
C ALA A 264 -24.29 15.41 11.21
N ALA A 265 -25.18 15.46 10.23
CA ALA A 265 -26.13 16.55 10.06
C ALA A 265 -26.84 16.86 11.38
N ASP A 266 -26.91 18.14 11.76
CA ASP A 266 -27.81 18.59 12.82
C ASP A 266 -29.25 18.19 12.45
N PRO A 267 -29.95 17.33 13.21
CA PRO A 267 -31.38 17.21 13.10
C PRO A 267 -31.99 18.28 14.02
N GLN A 268 -31.79 19.55 13.68
CA GLN A 268 -32.50 20.67 14.33
C GLN A 268 -33.18 21.53 13.29
N CYS A 269 -34.13 20.93 12.57
CA CYS A 269 -35.29 21.64 12.02
C CYS A 269 -36.44 20.67 11.69
N SER A 270 -37.00 20.01 12.70
CA SER A 270 -38.30 19.34 12.58
C SER A 270 -39.04 19.31 13.92
N GLY A 271 -39.02 20.44 14.63
CA GLY A 271 -39.96 20.71 15.71
C GLY A 271 -41.11 21.57 15.20
N ARG A 272 -42.22 20.92 14.80
CA ARG A 272 -43.65 21.35 14.83
C ARG A 272 -44.39 20.81 13.61
N GLN A 273 -45.11 19.70 13.79
CA GLN A 273 -46.58 19.65 13.64
C GLN A 273 -47.03 18.21 13.98
N GLN A 274 -47.31 17.93 15.25
CA GLN A 274 -48.34 16.95 15.58
C GLN A 274 -49.66 17.73 15.61
N ASP A 275 -50.53 17.53 14.62
CA ASP A 275 -51.95 17.33 14.91
C ASP A 275 -52.69 16.64 13.75
N ARG A 276 -53.29 15.49 14.07
CA ARG A 276 -54.59 14.95 13.59
C ARG A 276 -54.90 14.92 12.09
N MET A 277 -54.97 13.71 11.51
CA MET A 277 -56.23 12.95 11.43
C MET A 277 -56.09 11.59 10.72
N SER A 278 -56.72 10.60 11.35
CA SER A 278 -57.06 9.26 10.86
C SER A 278 -57.78 9.28 9.51
N VAL A 279 -57.46 8.35 8.59
CA VAL A 279 -58.45 7.52 7.86
C VAL A 279 -57.79 6.23 7.33
N ARG A 280 -58.26 5.08 7.86
CA ARG A 280 -58.52 3.75 7.26
C ARG A 280 -57.64 3.19 6.12
N SER A 281 -57.07 2.01 6.44
CA SER A 281 -57.15 0.71 5.73
C SER A 281 -56.98 0.63 4.20
N VAL A 282 -56.20 -0.34 3.72
CA VAL A 282 -56.68 -1.48 2.89
C VAL A 282 -55.53 -2.45 2.56
N VAL A 283 -55.66 -3.67 3.10
CA VAL A 283 -55.49 -5.00 2.48
C VAL A 283 -54.08 -5.55 2.12
N GLN A 284 -53.78 -6.66 2.81
CA GLN A 284 -52.79 -7.70 2.52
C GLN A 284 -53.01 -8.40 1.16
N ARG A 285 -51.92 -8.89 0.54
CA ARG A 285 -51.86 -10.18 -0.20
C ARG A 285 -50.39 -10.61 -0.25
N VAL A 286 -49.95 -11.52 0.62
CA VAL A 286 -49.98 -13.00 0.52
C VAL A 286 -49.06 -13.55 -0.57
N SER A 287 -48.06 -14.27 -0.06
CA SER A 287 -47.06 -15.14 -0.64
C SER A 287 -47.59 -16.23 -1.58
N ARG A 288 -46.79 -16.57 -2.60
CA ARG A 288 -46.57 -17.91 -3.20
C ARG A 288 -45.15 -17.87 -3.77
N SER A 289 -44.11 -18.57 -3.34
CA SER A 289 -43.86 -19.94 -2.86
C SER A 289 -44.22 -21.06 -3.87
N THR A 290 -43.18 -21.44 -4.63
CA THR A 290 -42.60 -22.79 -4.77
C THR A 290 -43.34 -23.89 -5.57
N MET A 291 -42.63 -24.41 -6.60
CA MET A 291 -42.59 -25.78 -7.19
C MET A 291 -43.92 -26.40 -7.69
N GLN A 292 -44.02 -27.19 -8.77
CA GLN A 292 -43.14 -28.02 -9.62
C GLN A 292 -43.99 -28.45 -10.86
N PRO A 293 -43.42 -28.85 -12.02
CA PRO A 293 -44.20 -29.45 -13.10
C PRO A 293 -44.10 -30.98 -13.13
N THR A 294 -45.20 -31.66 -13.45
CA THR A 294 -45.24 -33.02 -14.01
C THR A 294 -46.21 -33.02 -15.18
N GLY A 295 -45.80 -33.65 -16.28
CA GLY A 295 -46.52 -33.76 -17.54
C GLY A 295 -45.56 -34.08 -18.67
#